data_AF-A0A496WMD4-F1
#
_entry.id   AF-A0A496WMD4-F1
#
_cell.length_a   1.000
_cell.length_b   1.000
_cell.length_c   1.000
_cell.angle_alpha   90.00
_cell.angle_beta   90.00
_cell.angle_gamma   90.00
#
_symmetry.space_group_name_H-M   'P 1'
#
loop_
_entity.id
_entity.type
_entity.pdbx_description
1 polymer ?
#
loop_
_entity_poly.entity_id
_entity_poly.type
_entity_poly.pdbx_seq_one_letter_code
_entity_poly.pdbx_strand_id
1 'polypeptide(L)' 'FISIERFTSLSEEGKLCSLSFWEDEASIKQWREFDMHRVAQEKGKAEIFADFRIRVAEVVRDYGMNTRQEGPE' A
#
# COMPACT_ATOMS: atom_id res chain seq x y z
N PHE A 1 -1.98 -7.23 9.68
CA PHE A 1 -2.51 -6.63 8.42
C PHE A 1 -3.76 -5.88 8.80
N ILE A 2 -3.93 -4.63 8.37
CA ILE A 2 -5.09 -3.82 8.77
C ILE A 2 -6.10 -3.74 7.62
N SER A 3 -5.71 -3.17 6.49
CA SER A 3 -6.62 -2.93 5.36
C SER A 3 -5.86 -2.76 4.04
N ILE A 4 -6.59 -2.81 2.93
CA ILE A 4 -6.09 -2.46 1.60
C ILE A 4 -7.15 -1.65 0.84
N GLU A 5 -6.70 -0.54 0.28
CA GLU A 5 -7.52 0.37 -0.52
C GLU A 5 -6.90 0.51 -1.92
N ARG A 6 -7.74 0.72 -2.93
CA ARG A 6 -7.29 0.88 -4.31
C ARG A 6 -7.94 2.10 -4.94
N PHE A 7 -7.10 2.90 -5.57
CA PHE A 7 -7.48 4.13 -6.25
C PHE A 7 -7.00 4.07 -7.69
N THR A 8 -7.81 4.62 -8.60
CA THR A 8 -7.39 4.93 -9.96
C THR A 8 -6.85 6.34 -10.03
N SER A 9 -5.84 6.57 -10.85
CA SER A 9 -5.36 7.93 -11.13
C SER A 9 -6.42 8.69 -11.94
N LEU A 10 -6.63 9.96 -11.58
CA LEU A 10 -7.48 10.87 -12.33
C LEU A 10 -6.75 11.52 -13.53
N SER A 11 -5.41 11.52 -13.51
CA SER A 11 -4.58 12.19 -14.53
C SER A 11 -3.82 11.23 -15.46
N GLU A 12 -3.73 9.95 -15.09
CA GLU A 12 -3.02 8.92 -15.85
C GLU A 12 -3.93 7.69 -15.98
N GLU A 13 -4.64 7.58 -17.10
CA GLU A 13 -5.59 6.48 -17.33
C GLU A 13 -4.91 5.11 -17.19
N GLY A 14 -5.61 4.16 -16.55
CA GLY A 14 -5.09 2.81 -16.30
C GLY A 14 -4.11 2.69 -15.14
N LYS A 15 -3.63 3.81 -14.56
CA LYS A 15 -2.74 3.77 -13.38
C LYS A 15 -3.53 3.49 -12.10
N LEU A 16 -3.06 2.49 -11.36
CA LEU A 16 -3.62 2.09 -10.07
C LEU A 16 -2.65 2.39 -8.92
N CYS A 17 -3.20 2.82 -7.79
CA CYS A 17 -2.50 2.93 -6.53
C CYS A 17 -3.18 2.00 -5.52
N SER A 18 -2.45 1.02 -5.01
CA SER A 18 -2.90 0.18 -3.90
C SER A 18 -2.20 0.62 -2.62
N LEU A 19 -2.97 1.03 -1.62
CA LEU A 19 -2.47 1.42 -0.31
C LEU A 19 -2.84 0.34 0.70
N SER A 20 -1.84 -0.32 1.28
CA SER A 20 -2.04 -1.38 2.27
C SER A 20 -1.54 -0.90 3.62
N PHE A 21 -2.39 -0.97 4.64
CA PHE A 21 -2.06 -0.61 6.02
C PHE A 21 -1.69 -1.85 6.82
N TRP A 22 -0.64 -1.70 7.62
CA TRP A 22 -0.06 -2.76 8.44
C TRP A 22 0.13 -2.25 9.86
N GLU A 23 0.06 -3.15 10.83
CA GLU A 23 0.25 -2.82 12.25
C GLU A 23 1.69 -2.36 12.50
N ASP A 24 2.65 -3.05 11.89
CA ASP A 24 4.07 -2.77 12.03
C ASP A 24 4.90 -3.32 10.85
N GLU A 25 6.20 -3.02 10.87
CA GLU A 25 7.15 -3.51 9.86
C GLU A 25 7.31 -5.04 9.93
N ALA A 26 7.16 -5.65 11.11
CA ALA A 26 7.27 -7.11 11.27
C ALA A 26 6.16 -7.84 10.51
N SER A 27 4.95 -7.30 10.51
CA SER A 27 3.81 -7.78 9.74
C SER A 27 4.05 -7.65 8.24
N ILE A 28 4.69 -6.56 7.79
CA ILE A 28 5.09 -6.38 6.39
C ILE A 28 6.12 -7.44 5.98
N LYS A 29 7.13 -7.69 6.81
CA LYS A 29 8.18 -8.69 6.55
C LYS A 29 7.58 -10.09 6.40
N GLN A 30 6.77 -10.52 7.37
CA GLN A 30 6.09 -11.82 7.32
C GLN A 30 5.22 -11.97 6.07
N TRP A 31 4.51 -10.92 5.67
CA TRP A 31 3.70 -10.95 4.45
C TRP A 31 4.54 -11.04 3.17
N ARG A 32 5.68 -10.33 3.09
CA ARG A 32 6.60 -10.43 1.95
C ARG A 32 7.28 -11.79 1.86
N GLU A 33 7.53 -12.43 2.98
CA GLU A 33 8.10 -13.77 3.06
C GLU A 33 7.09 -14.86 2.68
N PHE A 34 5.79 -14.56 2.73
CA PHE A 34 4.75 -15.49 2.29
C PHE A 34 4.77 -15.67 0.75
N ASP A 35 5.12 -16.88 0.30
CA ASP A 35 5.40 -17.25 -1.10
C ASP A 35 4.33 -16.81 -2.11
N MET A 36 3.07 -16.70 -1.68
CA MET A 36 1.97 -16.23 -2.53
C MET A 36 2.18 -14.81 -3.08
N HIS A 37 2.82 -13.91 -2.31
CA HIS A 37 3.06 -12.56 -2.82
C HIS A 37 4.12 -12.57 -3.92
N ARG A 38 5.19 -13.36 -3.77
CA ARG A 38 6.24 -13.49 -4.79
C ARG A 38 5.67 -14.04 -6.10
N VAL A 39 4.82 -15.06 -6.04
CA VAL A 39 4.15 -15.62 -7.22
C VAL A 39 3.20 -14.60 -7.88
N ALA A 40 2.46 -13.82 -7.08
CA ALA A 40 1.61 -12.76 -7.61
C ALA A 40 2.41 -11.62 -8.25
N GLN A 41 3.59 -11.27 -7.71
CA GLN A 41 4.48 -10.28 -8.32
C GLN A 41 5.03 -10.75 -9.65
N GLU A 42 5.49 -12.01 -9.74
CA GLU A 42 6.04 -12.56 -10.99
C GLU A 42 4.97 -12.63 -12.09
N LYS A 43 3.75 -13.08 -11.76
CA LYS A 43 2.62 -13.05 -12.71
C LYS A 43 2.19 -11.62 -13.07
N GLY A 44 2.17 -10.72 -12.09
CA GLY A 44 1.82 -9.32 -12.31
C GLY A 44 2.77 -8.61 -13.28
N LYS A 45 4.08 -8.84 -13.12
CA LYS A 45 5.14 -8.33 -14.03
C LYS A 45 5.05 -8.91 -15.43
N ALA A 46 4.72 -10.19 -15.56
CA ALA A 46 4.72 -10.87 -16.84
C ALA A 46 3.50 -10.51 -17.69
N GLU A 47 2.34 -10.26 -17.07
CA GLU A 47 1.06 -10.32 -17.80
C GLU A 47 0.08 -9.17 -17.50
N ILE A 48 0.23 -8.43 -16.39
CA ILE A 48 -0.84 -7.54 -15.89
C ILE A 48 -0.43 -6.07 -15.83
N PHE A 49 0.81 -5.75 -15.46
CA PHE A 49 1.29 -4.38 -15.32
C PHE A 49 2.44 -4.10 -16.29
N ALA A 50 2.34 -3.00 -17.03
CA ALA A 50 3.44 -2.53 -17.87
C ALA A 50 4.65 -2.05 -17.02
N ASP A 51 4.38 -1.53 -15.83
CA ASP A 51 5.38 -1.12 -14.83
C ASP A 51 4.74 -1.09 -13.42
N PHE A 52 5.54 -1.18 -12.37
CA PHE A 52 5.08 -0.99 -10.99
C PHE A 52 6.20 -0.51 -10.06
N ARG A 53 5.82 0.16 -8.98
CA ARG A 53 6.72 0.56 -7.89
C ARG A 53 6.09 0.29 -6.53
N ILE A 54 6.89 -0.12 -5.57
CA ILE A 54 6.47 -0.32 -4.17
C ILE A 54 7.23 0.67 -3.29
N ARG A 55 6.50 1.31 -2.37
CA ARG A 55 7.08 2.18 -1.33
C ARG A 55 6.55 1.74 0.02
N VAL A 56 7.43 1.68 1.00
CA VAL A 56 7.10 1.42 2.40
C VAL A 56 7.41 2.69 3.17
N ALA A 57 6.44 3.16 3.95
CA ALA A 57 6.56 4.38 4.73
C ALA A 57 5.84 4.22 6.07
N GLU A 58 6.32 4.93 7.08
CA GLU A 58 5.66 5.06 8.37
C GLU A 58 4.70 6.24 8.37
N VAL A 59 3.51 6.04 8.93
CA VAL A 59 2.54 7.12 9.14
C VAL A 59 2.88 7.82 10.44
N VAL A 60 3.59 8.95 10.35
CA VAL A 60 3.98 9.74 11.54
C VAL A 60 2.79 10.50 12.11
N ARG A 61 1.83 10.88 11.26
CA ARG A 61 0.60 11.61 11.62
C ARG A 61 -0.52 11.23 10.66
N ASP A 62 -1.74 11.08 11.19
CA ASP A 62 -2.95 10.83 10.41
C ASP A 62 -4.11 11.65 11.00
N TYR A 63 -4.64 12.58 10.20
CA TYR A 63 -5.68 13.51 10.60
C TYR A 63 -6.86 13.43 9.64
N GLY A 64 -8.07 13.46 10.19
CA GLY A 64 -9.30 13.43 9.40
C GLY A 64 -10.17 14.65 9.70
N MET A 65 -11.03 15.03 8.74
CA MET A 65 -11.94 16.17 8.88
C MET A 65 -12.84 16.09 10.13
N ASN A 66 -13.17 14.86 10.56
CA ASN A 66 -13.89 14.56 11.80
C ASN A 66 -13.02 13.92 12.89
N THR A 67 -11.75 13.66 12.59
CA THR A 67 -10.79 13.04 13.49
C THR A 67 -9.94 14.16 14.09
N ARG A 68 -10.46 14.83 15.13
CA ARG A 68 -9.63 15.72 15.95
C ARG A 68 -8.64 14.86 16.73
N GLN A 69 -7.47 14.62 16.17
CA GLN A 69 -6.28 14.37 17.00
C GLN A 69 -5.74 15.74 17.39
N GLU A 70 -5.52 15.89 18.69
CA GLU A 70 -5.06 17.10 19.35
C GLU A 70 -3.89 17.74 18.60
N GLY A 71 -3.94 19.07 18.43
CA GLY A 71 -2.91 19.84 17.74
C GLY A 71 -1.53 19.67 18.41
N PRO A 72 -0.44 19.96 17.70
CA PRO A 72 0.90 19.84 18.26
C PRO A 72 1.11 20.78 19.45
N GLU A 73 1.91 20.36 20.44
CA GLU A 73 2.64 21.27 21.33
C GLU A 73 3.67 22.11 20.54
#